data_AF-A0A7Y3BE61-F1
#
_entry.id   AF-A0A7Y3BE61-F1
#
_cell.length_a   1.000
_cell.length_b   1.000
_cell.length_c   1.000
_cell.angle_alpha   90.00
_cell.angle_beta   90.00
_cell.angle_gamma   90.00
#
_symmetry.space_group_name_H-M   'P 1'
#
loop_
_entity.id
_entity.type
_entity.pdbx_description
1 polymer ?
#
loop_
_entity_poly.entity_id
_entity_poly.type
_entity_poly.pdbx_seq_one_letter_code
_entity_poly.pdbx_strand_id
1 'polypeptide(L)' 'MTETILDLMTRYGVFILFVVTFLSCLCVPIPSSLMMLAGGSFAATGDLNTVATVVAAFSGAVAGDNTGYLLAR' A
#
# COMPACT_ATOMS: atom_id res chain seq x y z
N MET A 1 16.87 -6.87 -1.35
CA MET A 1 15.83 -5.89 -1.79
C MET A 1 14.43 -6.43 -1.56
N THR A 2 14.09 -7.60 -2.11
CA THR A 2 12.78 -8.24 -1.90
C THR A 2 12.58 -8.68 -0.44
N GLU A 3 13.65 -9.15 0.21
CA GLU A 3 13.65 -9.50 1.64
C GLU A 3 13.21 -8.34 2.56
N THR A 4 13.62 -7.11 2.22
CA THR A 4 13.31 -5.89 2.98
C THR A 4 11.84 -5.52 2.81
N ILE A 5 11.28 -5.77 1.62
CA ILE A 5 9.86 -5.55 1.30
C ILE A 5 8.98 -6.53 2.07
N LEU A 6 9.39 -7.80 2.12
CA LEU A 6 8.72 -8.83 2.91
C LEU A 6 8.80 -8.54 4.42
N ASP A 7 9.96 -8.11 4.93
CA ASP A 7 10.10 -7.71 6.35
C ASP A 7 9.22 -6.51 6.70
N LEU A 8 9.17 -5.48 5.84
CA LEU A 8 8.28 -4.33 6.02
C LEU A 8 6.81 -4.74 6.00
N MET A 9 6.40 -5.63 5.09
CA MET A 9 5.03 -6.14 5.06
C MET A 9 4.67 -6.97 6.29
N THR A 10 5.61 -7.78 6.79
CA THR A 10 5.35 -8.62 7.95
C THR A 10 5.30 -7.80 9.25
N ARG A 11 6.10 -6.71 9.32
CA ARG A 11 6.10 -5.79 10.47
C ARG A 11 4.93 -4.80 10.48
N TYR A 12 4.56 -4.25 9.33
CA TYR A 12 3.60 -3.14 9.25
C TYR A 12 2.26 -3.52 8.59
N GLY A 13 2.17 -4.69 7.95
CA GLY A 13 0.94 -5.28 7.46
C GLY A 13 0.10 -4.34 6.60
N VAL A 14 -1.17 -4.19 6.99
CA VAL A 14 -2.17 -3.35 6.32
C VAL A 14 -1.74 -1.87 6.22
N PHE A 15 -1.00 -1.36 7.22
CA PHE A 15 -0.61 0.04 7.26
C PHE A 15 0.43 0.40 6.19
N ILE A 16 1.38 -0.50 5.89
CA ILE A 16 2.37 -0.25 4.84
C ILE A 16 1.70 -0.09 3.48
N LEU A 17 0.63 -0.84 3.22
CA LEU A 17 -0.11 -0.75 1.96
C LEU A 17 -0.76 0.61 1.79
N PHE A 18 -1.42 1.14 2.83
CA PHE A 18 -1.96 2.49 2.81
C PHE A 18 -0.87 3.52 2.43
N VAL A 19 0.27 3.49 3.11
CA VAL A 19 1.37 4.45 2.92
C VAL A 19 1.99 4.32 1.52
N VAL A 20 2.22 3.09 1.05
CA VAL A 20 2.78 2.84 -0.28
C VAL A 20 1.84 3.30 -1.38
N THR A 21 0.54 3.01 -1.28
CA THR A 21 -0.44 3.45 -2.29
C THR A 21 -0.57 4.98 -2.30
N PHE A 22 -0.58 5.60 -1.12
CA PHE A 22 -0.58 7.06 -0.98
C PHE A 22 0.63 7.72 -1.65
N LEU A 23 1.85 7.22 -1.36
CA LEU A 23 3.09 7.72 -1.96
C LEU A 23 3.15 7.46 -3.47
N SER A 24 2.60 6.34 -3.93
CA SER A 24 2.50 6.01 -5.36
C SER A 24 1.64 7.04 -6.10
N CYS A 25 0.52 7.49 -5.51
CA CYS A 25 -0.32 8.56 -6.07
C CYS A 25 0.36 9.94 -6.02
N LEU A 26 1.31 10.15 -5.11
CA LEU A 26 2.12 11.38 -5.00
C LEU A 26 3.36 11.39 -5.93
N CYS A 27 3.41 10.50 -6.92
CA CYS A 27 4.51 10.39 -7.89
C CYS A 27 5.87 10.02 -7.25
N VAL A 28 5.87 9.41 -6.07
CA VAL A 28 7.09 8.89 -5.46
C VAL A 28 7.43 7.55 -6.11
N PRO A 29 8.67 7.34 -6.60
CA PRO A 29 9.06 6.11 -7.26
C PRO A 29 9.24 4.98 -6.23
N ILE A 30 8.14 4.30 -5.92
CA ILE A 30 8.05 3.16 -5.00
C ILE A 30 7.49 1.95 -5.76
N PRO A 31 7.98 0.72 -5.52
CA PRO A 31 7.46 -0.50 -6.15
C PRO A 31 6.08 -0.89 -5.60
N SER A 32 5.06 -0.06 -5.82
CA SER A 32 3.69 -0.23 -5.29
C SER A 32 3.00 -1.48 -5.83
N SER A 33 3.20 -1.82 -7.10
CA SER A 33 2.66 -3.05 -7.71
C SER A 33 3.20 -4.32 -7.02
N LEU A 34 4.49 -4.34 -6.65
CA LEU A 34 5.09 -5.46 -5.94
C LEU A 34 4.56 -5.56 -4.50
N MET A 35 4.41 -4.43 -3.81
CA MET A 35 3.79 -4.36 -2.48
C MET A 35 2.33 -4.80 -2.51
N MET A 36 1.54 -4.42 -3.52
CA MET A 36 0.16 -4.90 -3.67
C MET A 36 0.07 -6.39 -3.95
N LEU A 37 0.98 -6.94 -4.76
CA LEU A 37 1.06 -8.39 -5.01
C LEU A 37 1.36 -9.17 -3.73
N ALA A 38 2.35 -8.73 -2.96
CA ALA A 38 2.67 -9.31 -1.67
C ALA A 38 1.49 -9.12 -0.68
N GLY A 39 0.88 -7.94 -0.65
CA GLY A 39 -0.36 -7.62 0.06
C GLY A 39 -1.47 -8.62 -0.18
N GLY A 40 -1.74 -8.90 -1.45
CA GLY A 40 -2.73 -9.87 -1.90
C GLY A 40 -2.36 -11.29 -1.53
N SER A 41 -1.08 -11.69 -1.64
CA SER A 41 -0.66 -13.04 -1.26
C SER A 41 -0.82 -13.29 0.24
N PHE A 42 -0.44 -12.34 1.10
CA PHE A 42 -0.64 -12.48 2.55
C PHE A 42 -2.12 -12.43 2.95
N ALA A 43 -2.94 -11.64 2.24
CA ALA A 43 -4.39 -11.63 2.42
C ALA A 43 -5.05 -12.94 1.97
N ALA A 44 -4.47 -13.65 0.99
CA ALA A 44 -4.93 -14.96 0.52
C ALA A 44 -4.52 -16.10 1.46
N THR A 45 -3.34 -16.02 2.08
CA THR A 45 -2.87 -16.99 3.09
C THR A 45 -3.60 -16.83 4.43
N GLY A 46 -4.26 -15.69 4.65
CA GLY A 46 -5.01 -15.40 5.88
C GLY A 46 -4.20 -14.68 6.96
N ASP A 47 -2.93 -14.34 6.68
CA ASP A 47 -2.06 -13.57 7.57
C ASP A 47 -2.50 -12.10 7.69
N LEU A 48 -3.19 -11.57 6.66
CA LEU A 48 -3.79 -10.25 6.68
C LEU A 48 -5.31 -10.35 6.45
N ASN A 49 -6.08 -9.54 7.18
CA ASN A 49 -7.51 -9.41 6.92
C ASN A 49 -7.73 -8.78 5.53
N THR A 50 -8.25 -9.57 4.60
CA THR A 50 -8.50 -9.17 3.20
C THR A 50 -9.29 -7.88 3.10
N VAL A 51 -10.33 -7.71 3.93
CA VAL A 51 -11.17 -6.50 3.92
C VAL A 51 -10.36 -5.29 4.39
N ALA A 52 -9.58 -5.43 5.45
CA ALA A 52 -8.75 -4.34 5.96
C ALA A 52 -7.67 -3.94 4.94
N THR A 53 -7.04 -4.90 4.28
CA THR A 53 -6.06 -4.69 3.20
C THR A 53 -6.65 -3.90 2.04
N VAL A 54 -7.85 -4.30 1.57
CA VAL A 54 -8.54 -3.61 0.47
C VAL A 54 -8.93 -2.19 0.88
N VAL A 55 -9.51 -2.01 2.07
CA VAL A 55 -9.91 -0.69 2.57
C VAL A 55 -8.70 0.23 2.76
N ALA A 56 -7.58 -0.28 3.26
CA ALA A 56 -6.36 0.48 3.44
C ALA A 56 -5.74 0.91 2.10
N ALA A 57 -5.64 0.00 1.13
CA ALA A 57 -5.14 0.35 -0.20
C ALA A 57 -6.05 1.38 -0.89
N PHE A 58 -7.37 1.20 -0.81
CA PHE A 58 -8.34 2.12 -1.41
C PHE A 58 -8.31 3.51 -0.76
N SER A 59 -8.33 3.57 0.57
CA SER A 59 -8.26 4.85 1.29
C SER A 59 -6.93 5.57 1.08
N GLY A 60 -5.82 4.83 0.95
CA GLY A 60 -4.51 5.39 0.61
C GLY A 60 -4.47 6.03 -0.78
N ALA A 61 -5.05 5.35 -1.78
CA ALA A 61 -5.19 5.90 -3.13
C ALA A 61 -6.04 7.17 -3.14
N VAL A 62 -7.24 7.12 -2.53
CA VAL A 62 -8.16 8.28 -2.46
C VAL A 62 -7.49 9.46 -1.76
N ALA A 63 -6.81 9.22 -0.64
CA ALA A 63 -6.08 10.28 0.07
C ALA A 63 -4.93 10.85 -0.78
N GLY A 64 -4.22 10.00 -1.52
CA GLY A 64 -3.13 10.40 -2.41
C GLY A 64 -3.61 11.27 -3.56
N ASP A 65 -4.70 10.88 -4.22
CA ASP A 65 -5.30 11.64 -5.32
C ASP A 65 -5.83 13.01 -4.85
N ASN A 66 -6.50 13.05 -3.69
CA ASN A 66 -6.94 14.32 -3.09
C ASN A 66 -5.77 15.23 -2.73
N THR A 67 -4.70 14.67 -2.17
CA THR A 67 -3.50 15.45 -1.80
C THR A 67 -2.76 15.93 -3.05
N GLY A 68 -2.63 15.10 -4.08
CA GLY A 68 -2.05 15.47 -5.36
C GLY A 68 -2.85 16.55 -6.06
N TYR A 69 -4.19 16.47 -6.04
CA TYR A 69 -5.06 17.52 -6.56
C TYR A 69 -4.89 18.84 -5.80
N LEU A 70 -4.81 18.79 -4.46
CA LEU A 70 -4.57 19.97 -3.64
C LEU A 70 -3.20 20.62 -3.90
N LEU A 71 -2.15 19.81 -4.13
CA LEU A 71 -0.81 20.31 -4.45
C LEU A 71 -0.72 20.89 -5.87
N ALA A 72 -1.51 20.37 -6.80
CA ALA A 72 -1.50 20.80 -8.21
C ALA A 72 -2.42 21.99 -8.50
N ARG A 73 -3.24 22.41 -7.52
CA ARG A 73 -4.12 23.58 -7.59
C ARG A 73 -3.42 24.85 -7.15
#